data_AF-A0A0M9CHT3-F1
#
_entry.id   AF-A0A0M9CHT3-F1
#
_cell.length_a   1.000
_cell.length_b   1.000
_cell.length_c   1.000
_cell.angle_alpha   90.00
_cell.angle_beta   90.00
_cell.angle_gamma   90.00
#
_symmetry.space_group_name_H-M   'P 1'
#
loop_
_entity.id
_entity.type
_entity.pdbx_description
1 polymer ?
#
loop_
_entity_poly.entity_id
_entity_poly.type
_entity_poly.pdbx_seq_one_letter_code
_entity_poly.pdbx_strand_id
1 'polypeptide(L)'
;MLENKKEIVLFLLLIINFNSFSQNESKVKELIQNLSWSSFYFQINYGTALILNDDSKELIEIGKSCSTDLLEELKTTEKSVVIHMILTKIWEPEVFFWKQHFNENKENEEWNFTEYSLNNLSWYEYKDKSSIDPFEINRIYNYWKNRIE
;
A
#
# COMPACT_ATOMS: atom_id res chain seq x y z
N MET A 1 16.70 -17.65 47.23
CA MET A 1 16.54 -16.20 46.97
C MET A 1 17.07 -15.75 45.59
N LEU A 2 17.76 -16.60 44.81
CA LEU A 2 18.17 -16.29 43.43
C LEU A 2 17.12 -16.67 42.35
N GLU A 3 16.23 -17.63 42.62
CA GLU A 3 15.22 -18.10 41.65
C GLU A 3 14.14 -17.05 41.36
N ASN A 4 13.59 -16.39 42.39
CA ASN A 4 12.59 -15.31 42.23
C ASN A 4 13.10 -14.14 41.37
N LYS A 5 14.41 -13.88 41.31
CA LYS A 5 14.97 -12.79 40.48
C LYS A 5 14.92 -13.11 38.99
N LYS A 6 15.04 -14.38 38.60
CA LYS A 6 14.99 -14.81 37.19
C LYS A 6 13.57 -14.74 36.65
N GLU A 7 12.59 -15.11 37.47
CA GLU A 7 11.16 -15.06 37.11
C GLU A 7 10.66 -13.61 36.94
N ILE A 8 11.10 -12.68 37.79
CA ILE A 8 10.75 -11.26 37.69
C ILE A 8 11.32 -10.62 36.41
N VAL A 9 12.55 -10.97 36.02
CA VAL A 9 13.17 -10.47 34.79
C VAL A 9 12.44 -11.01 33.55
N LEU A 10 12.03 -12.27 33.56
CA LEU A 10 11.24 -12.87 32.48
C LEU A 10 9.87 -12.18 32.33
N PHE A 11 9.23 -11.86 33.46
CA PHE A 11 7.96 -11.13 33.48
C PHE A 11 8.10 -9.70 32.93
N LEU A 12 9.17 -8.99 33.29
CA LEU A 12 9.46 -7.65 32.76
C LEU A 12 9.73 -7.68 31.25
N LEU A 13 10.46 -8.68 30.75
CA LEU A 13 10.68 -8.85 29.31
C LEU A 13 9.38 -9.14 28.55
N LEU A 14 8.47 -9.92 29.12
CA LEU A 14 7.14 -10.14 28.53
C LEU A 14 6.34 -8.84 28.45
N ILE A 15 6.29 -8.06 29.52
CA ILE A 15 5.52 -6.79 29.57
C ILE A 15 6.07 -5.75 28.57
N ILE A 16 7.39 -5.69 28.37
CA ILE A 16 7.99 -4.77 27.40
C ILE A 16 7.62 -5.17 25.97
N ASN A 17 7.61 -6.47 25.64
CA ASN A 17 7.20 -6.93 24.31
C ASN A 17 5.73 -6.62 24.03
N PHE A 18 4.82 -6.82 24.99
CA PHE A 18 3.40 -6.53 24.77
C PHE A 18 3.10 -5.04 24.53
N ASN A 19 3.81 -4.12 25.22
CA ASN A 19 3.61 -2.69 25.02
C ASN A 19 4.13 -2.20 23.66
N SER A 20 5.24 -2.76 23.18
CA SER A 20 5.77 -2.43 21.85
C SER A 20 4.84 -2.91 20.73
N PHE A 21 4.16 -4.05 20.89
CA PHE A 21 3.20 -4.55 19.90
C PHE A 21 1.95 -3.65 19.80
N SER A 22 1.37 -3.23 20.93
CA SER A 22 0.14 -2.42 20.93
C SER A 22 0.34 -1.01 20.36
N GLN A 23 1.46 -0.35 20.66
CA GLN A 23 1.77 0.95 20.07
C GLN A 23 1.98 0.85 18.55
N ASN A 24 2.58 -0.24 18.09
CA ASN A 24 2.82 -0.47 16.68
C ASN A 24 1.51 -0.68 15.91
N GLU A 25 0.56 -1.45 16.45
CA GLU A 25 -0.78 -1.64 15.84
C GLU A 25 -1.55 -0.31 15.69
N SER A 26 -1.52 0.54 16.72
CA SER A 26 -2.18 1.85 16.66
C SER A 26 -1.57 2.74 15.58
N LYS A 27 -0.25 2.72 15.44
CA LYS A 27 0.49 3.49 14.44
C LYS A 27 0.24 2.99 13.02
N VAL A 28 0.29 1.67 12.79
CA VAL A 28 -0.01 1.07 11.48
C VAL A 28 -1.39 1.48 11.00
N LYS A 29 -2.40 1.43 11.88
CA LYS A 29 -3.77 1.83 11.54
C LYS A 29 -3.86 3.31 11.16
N GLU A 30 -3.19 4.20 11.90
CA GLU A 30 -3.13 5.62 11.57
C GLU A 30 -2.50 5.86 10.19
N LEU A 31 -1.35 5.24 9.91
CA LEU A 31 -0.68 5.35 8.61
C LEU A 31 -1.58 4.86 7.46
N ILE A 32 -2.28 3.74 7.65
CA ILE A 32 -3.20 3.20 6.63
C ILE A 32 -4.45 4.09 6.47
N GLN A 33 -4.91 4.75 7.53
CA GLN A 33 -6.02 5.69 7.46
C GLN A 33 -5.69 6.93 6.61
N ASN A 34 -4.45 7.39 6.64
CA ASN A 34 -3.98 8.54 5.87
C ASN A 34 -3.72 8.24 4.38
N LEU A 35 -3.72 6.97 3.99
CA LEU A 35 -3.54 6.60 2.58
C LEU A 35 -4.69 7.11 1.72
N SER A 36 -4.34 7.61 0.53
CA SER A 36 -5.29 8.04 -0.50
C SER A 36 -4.62 8.12 -1.87
N TRP A 37 -5.35 8.62 -2.87
CA TRP A 37 -4.80 8.96 -4.20
C TRP A 37 -3.62 9.94 -4.15
N SER A 38 -3.51 10.79 -3.12
CA SER A 38 -2.38 11.72 -2.96
C SER A 38 -1.14 11.09 -2.34
N SER A 39 -1.22 9.82 -1.91
CA SER A 39 -0.09 9.11 -1.28
C SER A 39 0.98 8.66 -2.28
N PHE A 40 0.77 8.89 -3.57
CA PHE A 40 1.78 8.67 -4.60
C PHE A 40 1.68 9.70 -5.71
N TYR A 41 2.78 9.91 -6.42
CA TYR A 41 2.81 10.68 -7.66
C TYR A 41 3.89 10.15 -8.60
N PHE A 42 3.73 10.46 -9.89
CA PHE A 42 4.76 10.20 -10.89
C PHE A 42 5.64 11.43 -11.06
N GLN A 43 6.94 11.27 -10.85
CA GLN A 43 7.92 12.27 -11.22
C GLN A 43 8.43 11.96 -12.62
N ILE A 44 8.12 12.83 -13.57
CA ILE A 44 8.56 12.72 -14.97
C ILE A 44 9.77 13.64 -15.16
N ASN A 45 10.96 13.05 -15.24
CA ASN A 45 12.21 13.73 -15.64
C ASN A 45 12.77 13.06 -16.92
N TYR A 46 14.03 12.60 -16.89
CA TYR A 46 14.67 11.77 -17.92
C TYR A 46 14.21 10.29 -17.89
N GLY A 47 13.24 9.99 -17.02
CA GLY A 47 12.56 8.72 -16.82
C GLY A 47 11.38 8.95 -15.88
N THR A 48 10.47 7.99 -15.80
CA THR A 48 9.33 8.05 -14.87
C THR A 48 9.68 7.33 -13.58
N ALA A 49 9.65 8.06 -12.47
CA ALA A 49 9.78 7.50 -11.14
C ALA A 49 8.43 7.56 -10.42
N LEU A 50 8.00 6.44 -9.81
CA LEU A 50 6.88 6.43 -8.88
C LEU A 50 7.41 6.83 -7.49
N ILE A 51 6.89 7.93 -6.96
CA ILE A 51 7.25 8.43 -5.63
C ILE A 51 6.08 8.19 -4.68
N LEU A 52 6.38 7.61 -3.53
CA LEU A 52 5.43 7.40 -2.43
C LEU A 52 5.61 8.50 -1.37
N ASN A 53 4.53 8.87 -0.68
CA ASN A 53 4.58 9.77 0.47
C ASN A 53 5.27 9.10 1.68
N ASP A 54 5.50 9.88 2.74
CA ASP A 54 6.27 9.39 3.89
C ASP A 54 5.52 8.32 4.67
N ASP A 55 4.20 8.44 4.84
CA ASP A 55 3.38 7.40 5.49
C ASP A 55 3.47 6.06 4.75
N SER A 56 3.45 6.08 3.41
CA SER A 56 3.59 4.86 2.58
C SER A 56 4.99 4.27 2.69
N LYS A 57 6.04 5.10 2.74
CA LYS A 57 7.42 4.63 2.95
C LYS A 57 7.57 3.99 4.33
N GLU A 58 6.98 4.60 5.35
CA GLU A 58 7.01 4.07 6.71
C GLU A 58 6.29 2.71 6.80
N LEU A 59 5.16 2.53 6.12
CA LEU A 59 4.51 1.23 5.99
C LEU A 59 5.39 0.18 5.29
N ILE A 60 6.16 0.58 4.28
CA ILE A 60 7.15 -0.31 3.62
C ILE A 60 8.28 -0.70 4.59
N GLU A 61 8.76 0.25 5.41
CA GLU A 61 9.80 0.01 6.42
C GLU A 61 9.33 -0.92 7.54
N ILE A 62 8.06 -0.77 7.98
CA ILE A 62 7.40 -1.72 8.90
C ILE A 62 7.38 -3.13 8.26
N GLY A 63 7.14 -3.21 6.95
CA GLY A 63 7.30 -4.42 6.17
C GLY A 63 6.15 -5.40 6.35
N LYS A 64 6.44 -6.71 6.35
CA LYS A 64 5.40 -7.76 6.25
C LYS A 64 4.38 -7.76 7.40
N SER A 65 4.71 -7.23 8.57
CA SER A 65 3.81 -7.24 9.73
C SER A 65 2.53 -6.42 9.54
N CYS A 66 2.51 -5.41 8.66
CA CYS A 66 1.31 -4.61 8.37
C CYS A 66 0.50 -5.18 7.18
N SER A 67 0.90 -6.31 6.59
CA SER A 67 0.28 -6.82 5.35
C SER A 67 -1.19 -7.20 5.52
N THR A 68 -1.58 -7.72 6.68
CA THR A 68 -2.99 -8.06 6.96
C THR A 68 -3.85 -6.81 7.06
N ASP A 69 -3.42 -5.80 7.81
CA ASP A 69 -4.15 -4.52 7.93
C ASP A 69 -4.26 -3.81 6.57
N LEU A 70 -3.19 -3.85 5.76
CA LEU A 70 -3.20 -3.36 4.38
C LEU A 70 -4.18 -4.13 3.49
N LEU A 71 -4.25 -5.45 3.61
CA LEU A 71 -5.16 -6.29 2.84
C LEU A 71 -6.63 -6.00 3.18
N GLU A 72 -6.95 -5.73 4.45
CA GLU A 72 -8.30 -5.35 4.89
C GLU A 72 -8.78 -4.06 4.22
N GLU A 73 -7.88 -3.07 4.11
CA GLU A 73 -8.17 -1.75 3.52
C GLU A 73 -8.00 -1.71 2.00
N LEU A 74 -7.46 -2.76 1.39
CA LEU A 74 -7.18 -2.81 -0.05
C LEU A 74 -8.45 -2.65 -0.91
N LYS A 75 -9.61 -3.01 -0.38
CA LYS A 75 -10.91 -2.85 -1.07
C LYS A 75 -11.47 -1.44 -1.03
N THR A 76 -10.83 -0.52 -0.30
CA THR A 76 -11.18 0.90 -0.28
C THR A 76 -10.62 1.57 -1.53
N THR A 77 -11.50 1.98 -2.46
CA THR A 77 -11.16 2.53 -3.79
C THR A 77 -10.06 3.59 -3.75
N GLU A 78 -10.12 4.50 -2.78
CA GLU A 78 -9.21 5.62 -2.60
C GLU A 78 -7.78 5.19 -2.21
N LYS A 79 -7.63 3.97 -1.70
CA LYS A 79 -6.39 3.42 -1.17
C LYS A 79 -5.86 2.25 -2.00
N SER A 80 -6.71 1.58 -2.78
CA SER A 80 -6.40 0.31 -3.45
C SER A 80 -5.08 0.35 -4.23
N VAL A 81 -4.84 1.42 -4.99
CA VAL A 81 -3.64 1.56 -5.82
C VAL A 81 -2.38 1.71 -4.96
N VAL A 82 -2.39 2.61 -3.96
CA VAL A 82 -1.22 2.81 -3.10
C VAL A 82 -0.95 1.61 -2.21
N ILE A 83 -1.99 0.92 -1.72
CA ILE A 83 -1.81 -0.31 -0.95
C ILE A 83 -1.19 -1.39 -1.85
N HIS A 84 -1.64 -1.54 -3.10
CA HIS A 84 -1.01 -2.46 -4.04
C HIS A 84 0.47 -2.13 -4.30
N MET A 85 0.83 -0.85 -4.38
CA MET A 85 2.22 -0.39 -4.50
C MET A 85 3.05 -0.76 -3.26
N ILE A 86 2.52 -0.51 -2.06
CA ILE A 86 3.18 -0.84 -0.79
C ILE A 86 3.40 -2.36 -0.69
N LEU A 87 2.36 -3.16 -0.91
CA LEU A 87 2.45 -4.62 -0.86
C LEU A 87 3.43 -5.17 -1.89
N THR A 88 3.46 -4.60 -3.10
CA THR A 88 4.49 -4.92 -4.10
C THR A 88 5.89 -4.67 -3.54
N LYS A 89 6.15 -3.49 -2.97
CA LYS A 89 7.48 -3.15 -2.45
C LYS A 89 7.90 -4.06 -1.29
N ILE A 90 6.95 -4.53 -0.49
CA ILE A 90 7.21 -5.44 0.64
C ILE A 90 7.48 -6.88 0.17
N TRP A 91 6.69 -7.40 -0.77
CA TRP A 91 6.68 -8.83 -1.11
C TRP A 91 7.39 -9.16 -2.42
N GLU A 92 7.44 -8.22 -3.35
CA GLU A 92 7.99 -8.36 -4.69
C GLU A 92 8.82 -7.14 -5.08
N PRO A 93 9.88 -6.78 -4.32
CA PRO A 93 10.62 -5.52 -4.51
C PRO A 93 11.26 -5.39 -5.90
N GLU A 94 11.56 -6.52 -6.54
CA GLU A 94 12.16 -6.61 -7.88
C GLU A 94 11.12 -6.44 -9.01
N VAL A 95 9.82 -6.48 -8.69
CA VAL A 95 8.73 -6.43 -9.66
C VAL A 95 8.22 -4.99 -9.77
N PHE A 96 8.64 -4.31 -10.83
CA PHE A 96 8.16 -2.97 -11.15
C PHE A 96 7.92 -2.82 -12.66
N PHE A 97 6.67 -3.03 -13.06
CA PHE A 97 6.21 -2.89 -14.44
C PHE A 97 5.16 -1.78 -14.52
N TRP A 98 5.63 -0.57 -14.84
CA TRP A 98 4.77 0.58 -15.04
C TRP A 98 4.51 0.83 -16.53
N LYS A 99 3.27 1.19 -16.86
CA LYS A 99 2.85 1.66 -18.18
C LYS A 99 1.88 2.83 -18.04
N GLN A 100 1.91 3.71 -19.03
CA GLN A 100 0.95 4.79 -19.19
C GLN A 100 0.47 4.80 -20.63
N HIS A 101 -0.84 4.90 -20.81
CA HIS A 101 -1.48 5.02 -22.11
C HIS A 101 -2.43 6.21 -22.12
N PHE A 102 -2.19 7.15 -23.03
CA PHE A 102 -3.10 8.27 -23.24
C PHE A 102 -4.16 7.85 -24.27
N ASN A 103 -5.41 7.80 -23.82
CA ASN A 103 -6.54 7.50 -24.69
C ASN A 103 -7.15 8.83 -25.13
N GLU A 104 -7.04 9.14 -26.43
CA GLU A 104 -7.59 10.35 -27.02
C GLU A 104 -8.72 9.99 -27.98
N ASN A 105 -9.91 10.56 -27.77
CA ASN A 105 -11.00 10.48 -28.71
C ASN A 105 -11.13 11.81 -29.45
N LYS A 106 -10.66 11.83 -30.71
CA LYS A 106 -10.64 13.03 -31.57
C LYS A 106 -12.02 13.57 -31.93
N GLU A 107 -13.07 12.79 -31.76
CA GLU A 107 -14.46 13.18 -32.06
C GLU A 107 -15.23 13.61 -30.82
N ASN A 108 -14.78 13.20 -29.63
CA ASN A 108 -15.41 13.54 -28.37
C ASN A 108 -14.36 13.71 -27.26
N GLU A 109 -13.93 14.95 -27.02
CA GLU A 109 -12.97 15.31 -25.97
C GLU A 109 -13.41 14.87 -24.56
N GLU A 110 -14.70 14.56 -24.34
CA GLU A 110 -15.19 14.02 -23.07
C GLU A 110 -14.60 12.64 -22.72
N TRP A 111 -14.04 11.92 -23.69
CA TRP A 111 -13.45 10.59 -23.50
C TRP A 111 -11.91 10.60 -23.49
N ASN A 112 -11.28 11.76 -23.31
CA ASN A 112 -9.83 11.83 -23.14
C ASN A 112 -9.46 11.46 -21.71
N PHE A 113 -8.82 10.30 -21.51
CA PHE A 113 -8.36 9.84 -20.19
C PHE A 113 -6.97 9.20 -20.28
N THR A 114 -6.26 9.23 -19.16
CA THR A 114 -4.99 8.51 -19.04
C THR A 114 -5.25 7.19 -18.32
N GLU A 115 -4.86 6.08 -18.93
CA GLU A 115 -4.78 4.79 -18.25
C GLU A 115 -3.36 4.59 -17.72
N TYR A 116 -3.25 4.22 -16.46
CA TYR A 116 -2.02 3.79 -15.84
C TYR A 116 -2.11 2.31 -15.52
N SER A 117 -0.99 1.62 -15.62
CA SER A 117 -0.86 0.25 -15.16
C SER A 117 0.41 0.08 -14.34
N LEU A 118 0.30 -0.63 -13.21
CA LEU A 118 1.43 -1.04 -12.40
C LEU A 118 1.23 -2.50 -11.99
N ASN A 119 2.18 -3.38 -12.36
CA ASN A 119 2.16 -4.79 -11.98
C ASN A 119 0.80 -5.47 -12.23
N ASN A 120 0.27 -5.19 -13.42
CA ASN A 120 -1.03 -5.63 -13.92
C ASN A 120 -2.24 -4.97 -13.26
N LEU A 121 -2.12 -4.12 -12.24
CA LEU A 121 -3.22 -3.27 -11.76
C LEU A 121 -3.42 -2.09 -12.71
N SER A 122 -4.60 -1.93 -13.28
CA SER A 122 -4.95 -0.74 -14.09
C SER A 122 -5.86 0.22 -13.33
N TRP A 123 -5.63 1.52 -13.53
CA TRP A 123 -6.50 2.60 -13.06
C TRP A 123 -6.47 3.76 -14.05
N TYR A 124 -7.42 4.69 -13.92
CA TYR A 124 -7.65 5.76 -14.89
C TYR A 124 -7.61 7.12 -14.21
N GLU A 125 -7.21 8.13 -14.97
CA GLU A 125 -7.30 9.53 -14.58
C GLU A 125 -8.03 10.33 -15.65
N TYR A 126 -9.04 11.07 -15.21
CA TYR A 126 -9.87 11.92 -16.04
C TYR A 126 -10.15 13.24 -15.33
N LYS A 127 -9.77 14.37 -15.94
CA LYS A 127 -9.94 15.73 -15.37
C LYS A 127 -9.49 15.81 -13.90
N ASP A 128 -8.26 15.38 -13.65
CA ASP A 128 -7.61 15.33 -12.32
C ASP A 128 -8.32 14.44 -11.29
N LYS A 129 -9.20 13.54 -11.73
CA LYS A 129 -9.85 12.54 -10.88
C LYS A 129 -9.35 11.15 -11.23
N SER A 130 -8.79 10.48 -10.23
CA SER A 130 -8.41 9.08 -10.33
C SER A 130 -9.59 8.16 -10.06
N SER A 131 -9.67 7.06 -10.78
CA SER A 131 -10.66 5.99 -10.58
C SER A 131 -10.06 4.64 -10.90
N ILE A 132 -10.62 3.59 -10.30
CA ILE A 132 -10.21 2.21 -10.51
C ILE A 132 -11.47 1.34 -10.64
N ASP A 133 -11.42 0.36 -11.53
CA ASP A 133 -12.53 -0.57 -11.72
C ASP A 133 -12.67 -1.50 -10.49
N PRO A 134 -13.88 -1.69 -9.93
CA PRO A 134 -14.10 -2.69 -8.87
C PRO A 134 -13.64 -4.11 -9.23
N PHE A 135 -13.67 -4.50 -10.51
CA PHE A 135 -13.09 -5.75 -10.98
C PHE A 135 -11.59 -5.82 -10.70
N GLU A 136 -10.87 -4.74 -11.02
CA GLU A 136 -9.42 -4.65 -10.79
C GLU A 136 -9.10 -4.74 -9.30
N ILE A 137 -9.85 -4.03 -8.43
CA ILE A 137 -9.74 -4.13 -6.96
C ILE A 137 -9.89 -5.57 -6.49
N ASN A 138 -10.94 -6.27 -6.94
CA ASN A 138 -11.19 -7.65 -6.52
C ASN A 138 -10.09 -8.61 -7.01
N ARG A 139 -9.60 -8.40 -8.24
CA ARG A 139 -8.52 -9.20 -8.82
C ARG A 139 -7.23 -9.06 -8.00
N ILE A 140 -6.82 -7.83 -7.68
CA ILE A 140 -5.61 -7.60 -6.87
C ILE A 140 -5.79 -7.99 -5.40
N TYR A 141 -7.01 -7.89 -4.86
CA TYR A 141 -7.31 -8.39 -3.52
C TYR A 141 -7.10 -9.90 -3.45
N ASN A 142 -7.66 -10.66 -4.39
CA ASN A 142 -7.51 -12.12 -4.40
C ASN A 142 -6.05 -12.53 -4.61
N TYR A 143 -5.32 -11.80 -5.45
CA TYR A 143 -3.88 -12.01 -5.65
C TYR A 143 -3.09 -11.86 -4.34
N TRP A 144 -3.31 -10.76 -3.61
CA TRP A 144 -2.62 -10.49 -2.35
C TRP A 144 -3.07 -11.42 -1.24
N LYS A 145 -4.37 -11.71 -1.15
CA LYS A 145 -4.92 -12.67 -0.21
C LYS A 145 -4.23 -14.03 -0.32
N ASN A 146 -4.14 -14.59 -1.53
CA ASN A 146 -3.49 -15.88 -1.77
C ASN A 146 -1.98 -15.91 -1.48
N ARG A 147 -1.35 -14.74 -1.32
CA ARG A 147 0.07 -14.63 -1.03
C ARG A 147 0.36 -14.36 0.44
N ILE A 148 -0.55 -13.69 1.14
CA ILE A 148 -0.40 -13.31 2.54
C ILE A 148 -0.98 -14.40 3.46
N GLU A 149 -2.12 -15.00 3.08
CA GLU A 149 -2.81 -16.10 3.77
C GLU A 149 -2.47 -17.46 3.14
#